data_AF-A0A839IZM3-F1
#
_entry.id   AF-A0A839IZM3-F1
#
_cell.length_a   1.000
_cell.length_b   1.000
_cell.length_c   1.000
_cell.angle_alpha   90.00
_cell.angle_beta   90.00
_cell.angle_gamma   90.00
#
_symmetry.space_group_name_H-M   'P 1'
#
loop_
_entity.id
_entity.type
_entity.pdbx_description
1 polymer ?
#
loop_
_entity_poly.entity_id
_entity_poly.type
_entity_poly.pdbx_seq_one_letter_code
_entity_poly.pdbx_strand_id
1 'polypeptide(L)'
;GFIPFGFDLTPHLKYDSENILAVKVNNDRGDHFRDNFPLVWNHEHWHPTHGGIYRNVFLHVMDPLHITLPLYDNLETLGTYVYAGNISETNADVFVNAEVQNEYDEAKKVSFEAKIFNY
;
A
#
# COMPACT_ATOMS: atom_id res chain seq x y z
N GLY A 1 -0.92 -10.84 8.65
CA GLY A 1 0.38 -10.16 8.48
C GLY A 1 1.16 -10.66 7.28
N PHE A 2 0.55 -10.75 6.10
CA PHE A 2 1.26 -11.12 4.86
C PHE A 2 1.01 -10.14 3.70
N ILE A 3 0.06 -9.22 3.87
CA ILE A 3 -0.39 -8.24 2.88
C ILE A 3 0.11 -6.86 3.33
N PRO A 4 0.51 -5.97 2.40
CA PRO A 4 0.85 -4.58 2.73
C PRO A 4 -0.31 -3.83 3.38
N PHE A 5 0.02 -2.83 4.19
CA PHE A 5 -0.91 -1.87 4.79
C PHE A 5 -0.18 -0.53 4.97
N GLY A 6 -0.93 0.56 5.13
CA GLY A 6 -0.37 1.91 5.31
C GLY A 6 -1.21 2.76 6.26
N PHE A 7 -0.63 3.84 6.73
CA PHE A 7 -1.29 4.85 7.55
C PHE A 7 -0.81 6.23 7.12
N ASP A 8 -1.71 7.21 7.10
CA ASP A 8 -1.33 8.60 6.97
C ASP A 8 -0.82 9.11 8.33
N LEU A 9 0.44 9.52 8.36
CA LEU A 9 1.09 10.06 9.56
C LEU A 9 0.95 11.58 9.66
N THR A 10 0.57 12.26 8.57
CA THR A 10 0.59 13.72 8.42
C THR A 10 -0.07 14.45 9.60
N PRO A 11 -1.26 14.03 10.11
CA PRO A 11 -1.92 14.72 11.22
C PRO A 11 -1.19 14.62 12.57
N HIS A 12 -0.17 13.76 12.68
CA HIS A 12 0.52 13.44 13.93
C HIS A 12 2.00 13.83 13.93
N LEU A 13 2.54 14.27 12.79
CA LEU A 13 3.95 14.63 12.67
C LEU A 13 4.23 15.99 13.31
N LYS A 14 5.39 16.08 13.96
CA LYS A 14 6.00 17.32 14.39
C LYS A 14 7.24 17.59 13.52
N TYR A 15 7.12 18.50 12.57
CA TYR A 15 8.14 18.70 11.52
C TYR A 15 9.51 19.14 12.05
N ASP A 16 9.56 19.90 13.15
CA ASP A 16 10.80 20.44 13.70
C ASP A 16 11.26 19.70 14.98
N SER A 17 10.83 18.46 15.17
CA SER A 17 11.23 17.66 16.32
C SER A 17 11.28 16.17 15.99
N GLU A 18 11.89 15.39 16.88
CA GLU A 18 11.90 13.94 16.76
C GLU A 18 10.47 13.36 16.79
N ASN A 19 10.19 12.47 15.85
CA ASN A 19 8.97 11.68 15.80
C ASN A 19 9.32 10.22 16.07
N ILE A 20 8.50 9.55 16.87
CA ILE A 20 8.69 8.14 17.22
C ILE A 20 7.52 7.33 16.68
N LEU A 21 7.82 6.41 15.76
CA LEU A 21 6.87 5.38 15.34
C LEU A 21 7.11 4.12 16.16
N ALA A 22 6.11 3.70 16.94
CA ALA A 22 6.15 2.48 17.73
C ALA A 22 5.23 1.42 17.14
N VAL A 23 5.75 0.19 16.96
CA VAL A 23 4.98 -0.94 16.40
C VAL A 23 4.96 -2.08 17.43
N LYS A 24 3.79 -2.37 17.97
CA LYS A 24 3.55 -3.53 18.82
C LYS A 24 3.16 -4.72 17.94
N VAL A 25 3.90 -5.83 18.03
CA VAL A 25 3.64 -7.05 17.25
C VAL A 25 3.27 -8.20 18.17
N ASN A 26 2.35 -9.06 17.72
CA ASN A 26 2.00 -10.33 18.34
C ASN A 26 1.87 -11.38 17.23
N ASN A 27 2.48 -12.54 17.44
CA ASN A 27 2.44 -13.70 16.54
C ASN A 27 1.87 -14.95 17.24
N ASP A 28 1.16 -14.78 18.35
CA ASP A 28 0.49 -15.88 19.03
C ASP A 28 -0.56 -16.50 18.12
N ARG A 29 -0.82 -17.79 18.36
CA ARG A 29 -1.82 -18.58 17.64
C ARG A 29 -2.33 -19.71 18.54
N GLY A 30 -3.54 -20.19 18.27
CA GLY A 30 -4.08 -21.37 18.94
C GLY A 30 -3.22 -22.61 18.69
N ASP A 31 -3.12 -23.49 19.68
CA ASP A 31 -2.23 -24.66 19.63
C ASP A 31 -2.62 -25.69 18.58
N HIS A 32 -3.91 -25.76 18.24
CA HIS A 32 -4.41 -26.71 17.27
C HIS A 32 -4.88 -25.98 16.01
N PHE A 33 -4.32 -26.32 14.85
CA PHE A 33 -4.59 -25.64 13.58
C PHE A 33 -6.05 -25.63 13.14
N ARG A 34 -6.87 -26.58 13.61
CA ARG A 34 -8.32 -26.62 13.36
C ARG A 34 -9.15 -25.76 14.31
N ASP A 35 -8.56 -25.24 15.38
CA ASP A 35 -9.19 -24.39 16.39
C ASP A 35 -8.32 -23.15 16.65
N ASN A 36 -8.08 -22.38 15.58
CA ASN A 36 -7.21 -21.21 15.55
C ASN A 36 -7.92 -19.99 14.92
N PHE A 37 -9.15 -19.72 15.36
CA PHE A 37 -9.95 -18.62 14.85
C PHE A 37 -9.58 -17.28 15.52
N PRO A 38 -9.72 -16.14 14.83
CA PRO A 38 -10.19 -16.00 13.44
C PRO A 38 -9.07 -16.14 12.40
N LEU A 39 -7.80 -16.00 12.80
CA LEU A 39 -6.66 -15.96 11.88
C LEU A 39 -6.13 -17.38 11.56
N VAL A 40 -6.99 -18.23 11.03
CA VAL A 40 -6.73 -19.68 10.85
C VAL A 40 -5.48 -19.98 10.02
N TRP A 41 -5.10 -19.08 9.11
CA TRP A 41 -3.90 -19.22 8.29
C TRP A 41 -2.60 -19.01 9.08
N ASN A 42 -2.65 -18.35 10.25
CA ASN A 42 -1.50 -18.11 11.13
C ASN A 42 -1.20 -19.34 11.99
N HIS A 43 -0.63 -20.39 11.40
CA HIS A 43 -0.21 -21.58 12.14
C HIS A 43 0.97 -22.26 11.46
N GLU A 44 1.92 -22.75 12.25
CA GLU A 44 3.14 -23.42 11.79
C GLU A 44 2.91 -24.73 11.04
N HIS A 45 1.67 -25.25 11.01
CA HIS A 45 1.33 -26.39 10.17
C HIS A 45 1.59 -26.09 8.68
N TRP A 46 1.43 -24.81 8.28
CA TRP A 46 1.77 -24.33 6.92
C TRP A 46 2.77 -23.17 6.94
N HIS A 47 2.69 -22.30 7.95
CA HIS A 47 3.46 -21.05 8.01
C HIS A 47 4.18 -20.95 9.37
N PRO A 48 5.47 -21.33 9.47
CA PRO A 48 6.24 -21.15 10.70
C PRO A 48 6.05 -19.74 11.26
N THR A 49 5.68 -19.63 12.53
CA THR A 49 5.17 -18.40 13.14
C THR A 49 6.31 -17.44 13.53
N HIS A 50 7.24 -17.17 12.62
CA HIS A 50 8.31 -16.19 12.80
C HIS A 50 7.70 -14.77 12.82
N GLY A 51 7.53 -14.21 14.03
CA GLY A 51 6.94 -12.89 14.24
C GLY A 51 7.89 -11.72 13.94
N GLY A 52 7.34 -10.51 14.01
CA GLY A 52 8.08 -9.26 13.85
C GLY A 52 7.86 -8.59 12.49
N ILE A 53 8.61 -7.51 12.24
CA ILE A 53 8.63 -6.78 10.96
C ILE A 53 9.61 -7.51 10.02
N TYR A 54 9.12 -8.58 9.39
CA TYR A 54 9.94 -9.51 8.60
C TYR A 54 10.10 -9.10 7.11
N ARG A 55 9.55 -7.94 6.72
CA ARG A 55 9.63 -7.35 5.37
C ARG A 55 9.95 -5.86 5.46
N ASN A 56 10.20 -5.23 4.31
CA ASN A 56 10.60 -3.83 4.22
C ASN A 56 9.52 -2.88 4.76
N VAL A 57 9.97 -1.73 5.26
CA VAL A 57 9.15 -0.59 5.67
C VAL A 57 9.63 0.62 4.89
N PHE A 58 8.69 1.44 4.41
CA PHE A 58 8.97 2.65 3.66
C PHE A 58 8.23 3.84 4.26
N LEU A 59 8.82 5.02 4.17
CA LEU A 59 8.15 6.30 4.43
C LEU A 59 8.04 7.03 3.09
N HIS A 60 6.81 7.35 2.69
CA HIS A 60 6.53 8.12 1.50
C HIS A 60 6.20 9.56 1.91
N VAL A 61 6.98 10.51 1.44
CA VAL A 61 6.72 11.95 1.61
C VAL A 61 6.40 12.51 0.24
N MET A 62 5.20 13.07 0.09
CA MET A 62 4.67 13.55 -1.18
C MET A 62 3.95 14.88 -0.98
N ASP A 63 3.73 15.59 -2.07
CA ASP A 63 2.93 16.81 -2.09
C ASP A 63 1.46 16.49 -1.71
N PRO A 64 0.72 17.39 -1.04
CA PRO A 64 -0.72 17.19 -0.78
C PRO A 64 -1.56 16.93 -2.03
N LEU A 65 -1.06 17.32 -3.21
CA LEU A 65 -1.58 16.86 -4.50
C LEU A 65 -0.70 15.74 -5.06
N HIS A 66 -1.22 14.51 -5.05
CA HIS A 66 -0.44 13.33 -5.44
C HIS A 66 -1.30 12.22 -6.05
N ILE A 67 -0.64 11.28 -6.75
CA ILE A 67 -1.25 9.98 -7.06
C ILE A 67 -1.23 9.14 -5.78
N THR A 68 -2.35 8.53 -5.44
CA THR A 68 -2.50 7.78 -4.20
C THR A 68 -1.59 6.55 -4.13
N LEU A 69 -1.32 6.07 -2.91
CA LEU A 69 -0.61 4.80 -2.72
C LEU A 69 -1.59 3.62 -2.90
N PRO A 70 -1.17 2.48 -3.47
CA PRO A 70 -2.02 1.30 -3.64
C PRO A 70 -2.11 0.49 -2.32
N LEU A 71 -2.48 1.16 -1.23
CA LEU A 71 -2.57 0.61 0.12
C LEU A 71 -4.02 0.71 0.61
N TYR A 72 -4.85 -0.25 0.19
CA TYR A 72 -6.29 -0.21 0.45
C TYR A 72 -6.65 -0.27 1.94
N ASP A 73 -5.90 -1.04 2.74
CA ASP A 73 -6.14 -1.14 4.18
C ASP A 73 -5.81 0.19 4.87
N ASN A 74 -6.82 0.81 5.52
CA ASN A 74 -6.84 2.11 6.20
C ASN A 74 -6.79 3.37 5.32
N LEU A 75 -6.07 3.38 4.20
CA LEU A 75 -6.08 4.56 3.31
C LEU A 75 -7.25 4.53 2.31
N GLU A 76 -7.81 3.34 2.04
CA GLU A 76 -8.89 3.12 1.07
C GLU A 76 -8.58 3.56 -0.36
N THR A 77 -7.29 3.61 -0.71
CA THR A 77 -6.80 4.06 -2.03
C THR A 77 -6.22 2.90 -2.87
N LEU A 78 -6.19 3.10 -4.20
CA LEU A 78 -5.84 2.08 -5.19
C LEU A 78 -4.60 2.43 -6.04
N GLY A 79 -4.17 3.69 -6.05
CA GLY A 79 -3.05 4.15 -6.86
C GLY A 79 -3.32 4.06 -8.36
N THR A 80 -2.48 3.35 -9.10
CA THR A 80 -2.62 3.20 -10.55
C THR A 80 -3.12 1.82 -10.94
N TYR A 81 -3.97 1.77 -11.97
CA TYR A 81 -4.39 0.54 -12.61
C TYR A 81 -4.00 0.58 -14.09
N VAL A 82 -3.20 -0.40 -14.51
CA VAL A 82 -2.66 -0.50 -15.87
C VAL A 82 -3.11 -1.82 -16.48
N TYR A 83 -3.68 -1.75 -17.67
CA TYR A 83 -4.05 -2.92 -18.45
C TYR A 83 -3.92 -2.63 -19.94
N ALA A 84 -3.89 -3.69 -20.75
CA ALA A 84 -3.80 -3.57 -22.20
C ALA A 84 -4.98 -4.26 -22.89
N GLY A 85 -5.41 -3.68 -24.00
CA GLY A 85 -6.43 -4.23 -24.89
C GLY A 85 -5.91 -4.33 -26.32
N ASN A 86 -6.67 -5.01 -27.19
CA ASN A 86 -6.37 -5.13 -28.63
C ASN A 86 -4.93 -5.54 -28.94
N ILE A 87 -4.41 -6.50 -28.15
CA ILE A 87 -3.02 -6.94 -28.22
C ILE A 87 -2.82 -7.82 -29.44
N SER A 88 -1.83 -7.48 -30.27
CA SER A 88 -1.32 -8.26 -31.39
C SER A 88 0.21 -8.26 -31.39
N GLU A 89 0.83 -8.90 -32.38
CA GLU A 89 2.29 -8.88 -32.55
C GLU A 89 2.85 -7.46 -32.77
N THR A 90 2.06 -6.55 -33.36
CA THR A 90 2.51 -5.22 -33.79
C THR A 90 1.81 -4.06 -33.09
N ASN A 91 0.80 -4.32 -32.24
CA ASN A 91 0.01 -3.28 -31.58
C ASN A 91 -0.47 -3.72 -30.20
N ALA A 92 -0.64 -2.75 -29.30
CA ALA A 92 -1.46 -2.87 -28.11
C ALA A 92 -1.99 -1.50 -27.70
N ASP A 93 -3.24 -1.45 -27.21
CA ASP A 93 -3.77 -0.25 -26.57
C ASP A 93 -3.46 -0.35 -25.08
N VAL A 94 -2.75 0.63 -24.53
CA VAL A 94 -2.39 0.68 -23.10
C VAL A 94 -3.28 1.67 -22.38
N PHE A 95 -4.02 1.18 -21.40
CA PHE A 95 -4.91 1.98 -20.57
C PHE A 95 -4.27 2.18 -19.20
N VAL A 96 -4.23 3.44 -18.75
CA VAL A 96 -3.69 3.84 -17.46
C VAL A 96 -4.73 4.67 -16.73
N ASN A 97 -5.23 4.15 -15.62
CA ASN A 97 -6.02 4.90 -14.66
C ASN A 97 -5.12 5.28 -13.49
N ALA A 98 -5.18 6.54 -13.06
CA ALA A 98 -4.48 7.02 -11.88
C ALA A 98 -5.50 7.69 -10.95
N GLU A 99 -5.61 7.16 -9.74
CA GLU A 99 -6.33 7.83 -8.66
C GLU A 99 -5.47 8.97 -8.13
N VAL A 100 -6.00 10.20 -8.18
CA VAL A 100 -5.30 11.42 -7.76
C VAL A 100 -6.07 12.06 -6.62
N GLN A 101 -5.35 12.40 -5.56
CA GLN A 101 -5.90 13.05 -4.37
C GLN A 101 -5.34 14.47 -4.25
N ASN A 102 -6.23 15.41 -3.93
CA ASN A 102 -5.91 16.80 -3.66
C ASN A 102 -6.29 17.12 -2.21
N GLU A 103 -5.31 17.17 -1.33
CA GLU A 103 -5.50 17.46 0.10
C GLU A 103 -5.27 18.94 0.46
N TYR A 104 -5.07 19.80 -0.53
CA TYR A 104 -5.13 21.24 -0.32
C TYR A 104 -6.57 21.69 0.00
N ASP A 105 -6.69 22.85 0.64
CA ASP A 105 -7.97 23.53 0.90
C ASP A 105 -8.54 24.25 -0.34
N GLU A 106 -7.85 24.17 -1.48
CA GLU A 106 -8.24 24.77 -2.75
C GLU A 106 -8.15 23.79 -3.93
N ALA A 107 -8.94 24.06 -4.98
CA ALA A 107 -8.93 23.26 -6.20
C ALA A 107 -7.63 23.47 -6.99
N LYS A 108 -6.98 22.38 -7.39
CA LYS A 108 -5.78 22.42 -8.25
C LYS A 108 -6.11 21.97 -9.68
N LYS A 109 -5.61 22.71 -10.66
CA LYS A 109 -5.63 22.29 -12.06
C LYS A 109 -4.42 21.41 -12.32
N VAL A 110 -4.65 20.20 -12.84
CA VAL A 110 -3.60 19.21 -13.06
C VAL A 110 -3.51 18.78 -14.51
N SER A 111 -2.31 18.32 -14.90
CA SER A 111 -2.07 17.59 -16.15
C SER A 111 -1.52 16.23 -15.78
N PHE A 112 -2.16 15.17 -16.24
CA PHE A 112 -1.67 13.80 -16.08
C PHE A 112 -0.85 13.40 -17.31
N GLU A 113 0.36 12.89 -17.08
CA GLU A 113 1.25 12.42 -18.13
C GLU A 113 1.66 10.96 -17.83
N ALA A 114 1.32 10.04 -18.73
CA ALA A 114 1.77 8.65 -18.68
C ALA A 114 2.78 8.40 -19.81
N LYS A 115 3.95 7.88 -19.47
CA LYS A 115 5.02 7.55 -20.42
C LYS A 115 5.31 6.05 -20.41
N ILE A 116 5.40 5.47 -21.60
CA ILE A 116 5.79 4.09 -21.80
C ILE A 116 7.27 4.08 -22.18
N PHE A 117 8.09 3.42 -21.37
CA PHE A 117 9.51 3.22 -21.63
C PHE A 117 9.76 1.76 -22.00
N ASN A 118 10.58 1.52 -23.01
CA ASN A 118 11.16 0.19 -23.25
C ASN A 118 12.41 0.02 -22.38
N TYR A 119 12.74 -1.25 -22.09
CA TYR A 119 14.01 -1.64 -21.47
C TYR A 119 15.11 -1.79 -22.52
#